data_AF-G3JLK4-F1
#
_entry.id   AF-G3JLK4-F1
#
_cell.length_a   1.000
_cell.length_b   1.000
_cell.length_c   1.000
_cell.angle_alpha   90.00
_cell.angle_beta   90.00
_cell.angle_gamma   90.00
#
_symmetry.space_group_name_H-M   'P 1'
#
loop_
_entity.id
_entity.type
_entity.pdbx_description
1 polymer ?
#
loop_
_entity_poly.entity_id
_entity_poly.type
_entity_poly.pdbx_seq_one_letter_code
_entity_poly.pdbx_strand_id
1 'polypeptide(L)'
;MEPAQQPLSDQQVVNGALSELEELSLPHPAVALLRLFIFEALDERAAAEYLQSRIFSAEEAYRLASDWAYVVEAVSRNGTMPQPPDVAESRRISQRDGHVCCVSGLRGTFWDPLIVSPVLAIPVDWIRQRDRVVPMLTAFFGAWYLNWWLHYIQEPTLLKPEHNHWLVRRSVAQALRSGRVRLDRAQPSMTEFVVDPVIIDTRKPIQIKGLLALLGDHSRAGISKVDARLIGTHARFSKSIQIINLARETAPGLSNPLLPLHYVSHTPTLVPLKPWPGRFQLTSILTTPLFRMWLLFPRRLRRLAYEALRQLGAYLYGVTAGHASVQKLPFGLFLKYGGTFEWAENEFNALRTVRRHTTLTVPKALDLVSEVVSYTNGWGYQDRGPKTYLIMTELPGAPLSQCIDAISDDNYQLLARQLQDAVSQLRQIPSVNPALPICNTLGAACREPRIRDWAPLGPYADEAAFSQNLRFPDDPARRGHRIVFTHADLNARNIMVDQRKTPDGRLEWAVVGIVDWETAGYYPEYWDCTKSLFEGFRWPKRHNDVMKSVFAAMGDYTAEMDVERRAWESGDGV
;
A
#
# COMPACT_ATOMS: atom_id res chain seq x y z
N MET A 1 30.66 -21.72 34.45
CA MET A 1 30.67 -21.38 33.01
C MET A 1 29.32 -20.78 32.71
N GLU A 2 29.24 -19.45 32.66
CA GLU A 2 28.10 -18.78 32.03
C GLU A 2 27.99 -19.29 30.58
N PRO A 3 26.80 -19.72 30.12
CA PRO A 3 26.65 -20.10 28.72
C PRO A 3 26.91 -18.85 27.87
N ALA A 4 27.91 -18.93 26.99
CA ALA A 4 28.19 -17.89 26.01
C ALA A 4 26.89 -17.60 25.24
N GLN A 5 26.37 -16.37 25.36
CA GLN A 5 25.20 -15.93 24.62
C GLN A 5 25.45 -16.14 23.12
N GLN A 6 24.57 -16.89 22.46
CA GLN A 6 24.61 -17.04 21.01
C GLN A 6 24.53 -15.66 20.35
N PRO A 7 25.33 -15.38 19.31
CA PRO A 7 25.25 -14.12 18.59
C PRO A 7 23.87 -13.97 17.97
N LEU A 8 23.30 -12.76 18.07
CA LEU A 8 22.01 -12.42 17.47
C LEU A 8 22.06 -12.65 15.95
N SER A 9 21.00 -13.26 15.41
CA SER A 9 20.78 -13.36 13.98
C SER A 9 20.56 -11.98 13.35
N ASP A 10 20.83 -11.86 12.05
CA ASP A 10 20.70 -10.59 11.32
C ASP A 10 19.29 -10.01 11.45
N GLN A 11 18.26 -10.86 11.35
CA GLN A 11 16.87 -10.45 11.53
C GLN A 11 16.58 -9.92 12.94
N GLN A 12 17.20 -10.49 13.98
CA GLN A 12 17.02 -10.01 15.35
C GLN A 12 17.63 -8.63 15.55
N VAL A 13 18.81 -8.37 14.97
CA VAL A 13 19.46 -7.05 15.02
C VAL A 13 18.62 -6.00 14.29
N VAL A 14 18.17 -6.31 13.07
CA VAL A 14 17.31 -5.43 12.27
C VAL A 14 16.00 -5.12 13.00
N ASN A 15 15.31 -6.15 13.51
CA ASN A 15 14.05 -5.97 14.24
C ASN A 15 14.24 -5.17 15.54
N GLY A 16 15.37 -5.34 16.24
CA GLY A 16 15.73 -4.56 17.42
C GLY A 16 15.85 -3.06 17.09
N ALA A 17 16.65 -2.73 16.07
CA ALA A 17 16.82 -1.36 15.61
C ALA A 17 15.50 -0.71 15.16
N LEU A 18 14.64 -1.46 14.45
CA LEU A 18 13.34 -0.96 14.02
C LEU A 18 12.41 -0.69 15.20
N SER A 19 12.44 -1.55 16.23
CA SER A 19 11.63 -1.38 17.44
C SER A 19 12.07 -0.14 18.21
N GLU A 20 13.39 0.07 18.39
CA GLU A 20 13.94 1.28 19.01
C GLU A 20 13.52 2.55 18.27
N LEU A 21 13.58 2.53 16.92
CA LEU A 21 13.13 3.66 16.09
C LEU A 21 11.63 3.95 16.25
N GLU A 22 10.80 2.92 16.41
CA GLU A 22 9.35 3.07 16.58
C GLU A 22 8.96 3.58 17.99
N GLU A 23 9.82 3.43 18.99
CA GLU A 23 9.61 4.03 20.31
C GLU A 23 9.92 5.54 20.35
N LEU A 24 10.66 6.05 19.37
CA LEU A 24 10.97 7.47 19.28
C LEU A 24 9.78 8.28 18.74
N SER A 25 9.39 9.31 19.48
CA SER A 25 8.39 10.28 19.05
C SER A 25 8.99 11.29 18.06
N LEU A 26 9.06 10.91 16.79
CA LEU A 26 9.56 11.76 15.71
C LEU A 26 8.44 12.15 14.74
N PRO A 27 8.47 13.37 14.17
CA PRO A 27 7.50 13.77 13.15
C PRO A 27 7.68 12.95 11.87
N HIS A 28 6.59 12.55 11.24
CA HIS A 28 6.65 11.89 9.94
C HIS A 28 7.20 12.86 8.88
N PRO A 29 8.08 12.41 7.95
CA PRO A 29 8.51 11.04 7.67
C PRO A 29 9.83 10.57 8.29
N ALA A 30 10.33 11.15 9.38
CA ALA A 30 11.67 10.82 9.90
C ALA A 30 11.88 9.32 10.16
N VAL A 31 10.97 8.67 10.91
CA VAL A 31 11.03 7.22 11.16
C VAL A 31 10.92 6.43 9.85
N ALA A 32 10.02 6.81 8.95
CA ALA A 32 9.85 6.13 7.67
C ALA A 32 11.14 6.16 6.82
N LEU A 33 11.83 7.29 6.80
CA LEU A 33 13.11 7.45 6.11
C LEU A 33 14.22 6.58 6.71
N LEU A 34 14.34 6.52 8.03
CA LEU A 34 15.33 5.67 8.70
C LEU A 34 15.03 4.17 8.54
N ARG A 35 13.76 3.78 8.51
CA ARG A 35 13.36 2.40 8.16
C ARG A 35 13.79 2.04 6.75
N LEU A 36 13.59 2.95 5.78
CA LEU A 36 14.05 2.74 4.41
C LEU A 36 15.57 2.71 4.31
N PHE A 37 16.29 3.49 5.12
CA PHE A 37 17.75 3.38 5.19
C PHE A 37 18.20 1.96 5.56
N ILE A 38 17.50 1.28 6.49
CA ILE A 38 17.80 -0.11 6.84
C ILE A 38 17.39 -1.06 5.71
N PHE A 39 16.12 -1.09 5.33
CA PHE A 39 15.57 -2.09 4.39
C PHE A 39 16.10 -1.97 2.96
N GLU A 40 16.53 -0.77 2.56
CA GLU A 40 17.06 -0.53 1.22
C GLU A 40 18.59 -0.60 1.15
N ALA A 41 19.27 -0.91 2.26
CA ALA A 41 20.71 -1.09 2.28
C ALA A 41 21.15 -2.35 1.54
N LEU A 42 22.42 -2.39 1.11
CA LEU A 42 23.04 -3.61 0.60
C LEU A 42 23.24 -4.66 1.70
N ASP A 43 23.43 -4.20 2.93
CA ASP A 43 23.51 -5.00 4.15
C ASP A 43 22.61 -4.34 5.21
N GLU A 44 21.44 -4.94 5.42
CA GLU A 44 20.43 -4.42 6.36
C GLU A 44 20.96 -4.40 7.79
N ARG A 45 21.79 -5.38 8.18
CA ARG A 45 22.39 -5.46 9.51
C ARG A 45 23.39 -4.33 9.73
N ALA A 46 24.28 -4.09 8.78
CA ALA A 46 25.25 -3.00 8.89
C ALA A 46 24.57 -1.62 8.99
N ALA A 47 23.48 -1.42 8.24
CA ALA A 47 22.67 -0.20 8.34
C ALA A 47 21.95 -0.08 9.69
N ALA A 48 21.40 -1.18 10.21
CA ALA A 48 20.77 -1.22 11.54
C ALA A 48 21.77 -0.87 12.65
N GLU A 49 22.94 -1.52 12.67
CA GLU A 49 24.02 -1.28 13.65
C GLU A 49 24.56 0.16 13.57
N TYR A 50 24.63 0.73 12.36
CA TYR A 50 25.01 2.13 12.16
C TYR A 50 24.07 3.11 12.85
N LEU A 51 22.74 2.85 12.77
CA LEU A 51 21.74 3.68 13.43
C LEU A 51 21.75 3.48 14.95
N GLN A 52 21.77 2.22 15.42
CA GLN A 52 21.78 1.92 16.86
C GLN A 52 23.00 2.52 17.58
N SER A 53 24.15 2.57 16.92
CA SER A 53 25.37 3.18 17.50
C SER A 53 25.36 4.72 17.54
N ARG A 54 24.33 5.39 17.01
CA ARG A 54 24.25 6.86 16.90
C ARG A 54 22.96 7.48 17.41
N ILE A 55 21.93 6.67 17.64
CA ILE A 55 20.64 7.16 18.11
C ILE A 55 20.55 6.92 19.62
N PHE A 56 20.86 7.96 20.39
CA PHE A 56 20.67 7.98 21.84
C PHE A 56 19.55 8.95 22.24
N SER A 57 19.03 9.72 21.29
CA SER A 57 18.00 10.73 21.47
C SER A 57 17.15 10.92 20.20
N ALA A 58 15.96 11.51 20.37
CA ALA A 58 15.08 11.86 19.24
C ALA A 58 15.73 12.90 18.32
N GLU A 59 16.50 13.85 18.86
CA GLU A 59 17.22 14.87 18.11
C GLU A 59 18.31 14.27 17.22
N GLU A 60 19.02 13.24 17.68
CA GLU A 60 20.00 12.52 16.87
C GLU A 60 19.35 11.71 15.76
N ALA A 61 18.27 10.99 16.05
CA ALA A 61 17.51 10.27 15.04
C ALA A 61 16.97 11.23 13.97
N TYR A 62 16.43 12.39 14.37
CA TYR A 62 15.94 13.39 13.43
C TYR A 62 17.05 13.96 12.54
N ARG A 63 18.23 14.25 13.12
CA ARG A 63 19.41 14.68 12.36
C ARG A 63 19.85 13.63 11.34
N LEU A 64 19.89 12.35 11.72
CA LEU A 64 20.22 11.26 10.80
C LEU A 64 19.17 11.11 9.68
N ALA A 65 17.89 11.30 9.98
CA ALA A 65 16.84 11.31 8.95
C ALA A 65 17.01 12.49 7.97
N SER A 66 17.41 13.66 8.47
CA SER A 66 17.74 14.83 7.64
C SER A 66 19.00 14.59 6.79
N ASP A 67 20.03 13.95 7.34
CA ASP A 67 21.23 13.55 6.62
C ASP A 67 20.91 12.54 5.52
N TRP A 68 20.02 11.58 5.79
CA TRP A 68 19.53 10.64 4.78
C TRP A 68 18.80 11.36 3.64
N ALA A 69 17.90 12.29 3.99
CA ALA A 69 17.18 13.07 3.00
C ALA A 69 18.15 13.86 2.12
N TYR A 70 19.17 14.48 2.72
CA TYR A 70 20.24 15.18 2.00
C TYR A 70 21.00 14.27 1.03
N VAL A 71 21.36 13.06 1.46
CA VAL A 71 22.01 12.04 0.61
C VAL A 71 21.16 11.70 -0.62
N VAL A 72 19.86 11.46 -0.42
CA VAL A 72 18.94 11.08 -1.49
C VAL A 72 18.64 12.25 -2.43
N GLU A 73 18.52 13.47 -1.91
CA GLU A 73 18.33 14.69 -2.71
C GLU A 73 19.54 14.99 -3.60
N ALA A 74 20.76 14.65 -3.17
CA ALA A 74 21.97 14.82 -3.98
C ALA A 74 21.95 13.99 -5.28
N VAL A 75 21.17 12.90 -5.35
CA VAL A 75 21.03 12.08 -6.56
C VAL A 75 19.78 12.43 -7.35
N SER A 76 18.69 12.81 -6.68
CA SER A 76 17.38 13.03 -7.31
C SER A 76 17.11 14.47 -7.74
N ARG A 77 17.74 15.46 -7.09
CA ARG A 77 17.40 16.88 -7.27
C ARG A 77 18.60 17.82 -7.36
N ASN A 78 19.54 17.71 -6.43
CA ASN A 78 20.65 18.65 -6.27
C ASN A 78 21.92 18.22 -7.02
N GLY A 79 21.92 17.01 -7.59
CA GLY A 79 23.06 16.46 -8.33
C GLY A 79 23.34 17.20 -9.64
N THR A 80 24.60 17.14 -10.06
CA THR A 80 25.03 17.68 -11.35
C THR A 80 24.64 16.72 -12.45
N MET A 81 23.98 17.19 -13.51
CA MET A 81 23.69 16.34 -14.67
C MET A 81 25.00 15.90 -15.34
N PRO A 82 25.13 14.62 -15.74
CA PRO A 82 26.28 14.19 -16.53
C PRO A 82 26.31 14.95 -17.87
N GLN A 83 27.48 14.97 -18.52
CA GLN A 83 27.62 15.59 -19.83
C GLN A 83 26.58 15.01 -20.80
N PRO A 84 25.81 15.87 -21.49
CA PRO A 84 24.82 15.38 -22.45
C PRO A 84 25.53 14.69 -23.61
N PRO A 85 25.03 13.54 -24.08
CA PRO A 85 25.62 12.83 -25.21
C PRO A 85 25.52 13.67 -26.47
N ASP A 86 26.55 13.60 -27.30
CA ASP A 86 26.53 14.21 -28.64
C ASP A 86 25.54 13.47 -29.58
N VAL A 87 25.45 13.93 -30.83
CA VAL A 87 24.54 13.36 -31.82
C VAL A 87 24.89 11.91 -32.17
N ALA A 88 26.18 11.55 -32.22
CA ALA A 88 26.63 10.20 -32.54
C ALA A 88 26.40 9.25 -31.36
N GLU A 89 26.72 9.68 -30.14
CA GLU A 89 26.46 8.99 -28.88
C GLU A 89 24.97 8.74 -28.68
N SER A 90 24.13 9.74 -28.92
CA SER A 90 22.67 9.62 -28.84
C SER A 90 22.12 8.58 -29.82
N ARG A 91 22.71 8.48 -31.03
CA ARG A 91 22.36 7.42 -31.99
C ARG A 91 22.80 6.04 -31.50
N ARG A 92 24.01 5.90 -30.95
CA ARG A 92 24.49 4.62 -30.38
C ARG A 92 23.62 4.15 -29.24
N ILE A 93 23.26 5.03 -28.31
CA ILE A 93 22.33 4.72 -27.21
C ILE A 93 20.97 4.26 -27.76
N SER A 94 20.46 4.96 -28.79
CA SER A 94 19.18 4.60 -29.40
C SER A 94 19.20 3.22 -30.09
N GLN A 95 20.31 2.88 -30.74
CA GLN A 95 20.53 1.58 -31.36
C GLN A 95 20.65 0.48 -30.32
N ARG A 96 21.46 0.71 -29.27
CA ARG A 96 21.61 -0.22 -28.14
C ARG A 96 20.26 -0.56 -27.53
N ASP A 97 19.40 0.44 -27.34
CA ASP A 97 18.10 0.28 -26.69
C ASP A 97 16.97 -0.12 -27.67
N GLY A 98 17.31 -0.47 -28.91
CA GLY A 98 16.38 -1.03 -29.88
C GLY A 98 15.29 -0.05 -30.37
N HIS A 99 15.54 1.25 -30.27
CA HIS A 99 14.59 2.32 -30.63
C HIS A 99 13.22 2.23 -29.92
N VAL A 100 13.20 1.64 -28.73
CA VAL A 100 12.04 1.57 -27.84
C VAL A 100 12.42 2.11 -26.47
N CYS A 101 11.43 2.39 -25.62
CA CYS A 101 11.71 2.68 -24.22
C CYS A 101 12.27 1.42 -23.57
N CYS A 102 13.54 1.42 -23.17
CA CYS A 102 14.21 0.23 -22.64
C CYS A 102 13.62 -0.27 -21.31
N VAL A 103 12.91 0.61 -20.59
CA VAL A 103 12.20 0.27 -19.34
C VAL A 103 10.78 -0.27 -19.59
N SER A 104 9.93 0.44 -20.35
CA SER A 104 8.53 0.03 -20.54
C SER A 104 8.30 -0.90 -21.73
N GLY A 105 9.29 -1.06 -22.62
CA GLY A 105 9.14 -1.83 -23.87
C GLY A 105 8.24 -1.18 -24.92
N LEU A 106 7.81 0.07 -24.70
CA LEU A 106 6.88 0.79 -25.58
C LEU A 106 7.63 1.75 -26.52
N ARG A 107 7.13 1.91 -27.76
CA ARG A 107 7.64 2.90 -28.74
C ARG A 107 7.29 4.33 -28.34
N GLY A 108 8.05 5.32 -28.82
CA GLY A 108 7.70 6.73 -28.65
C GLY A 108 6.38 7.09 -29.36
N THR A 109 5.68 8.07 -28.81
CA THR A 109 4.50 8.69 -29.45
C THR A 109 4.71 10.20 -29.53
N PHE A 110 3.82 10.90 -30.24
CA PHE A 110 3.85 12.36 -30.30
C PHE A 110 3.73 13.01 -28.90
N TRP A 111 2.86 12.46 -28.03
CA TRP A 111 2.60 12.98 -26.69
C TRP A 111 3.60 12.47 -25.63
N ASP A 112 4.25 11.34 -25.89
CA ASP A 112 5.23 10.73 -25.02
C ASP A 112 6.43 10.24 -25.85
N PRO A 113 7.31 11.17 -26.27
CA PRO A 113 8.42 10.86 -27.16
C PRO A 113 9.52 10.09 -26.44
N LEU A 114 10.33 9.35 -27.21
CA LEU A 114 11.58 8.79 -26.71
C LEU A 114 12.61 9.90 -26.56
N ILE A 115 13.30 9.90 -25.43
CA ILE A 115 14.38 10.82 -25.11
C ILE A 115 15.58 10.02 -24.61
N VAL A 116 16.78 10.52 -24.93
CA VAL A 116 17.99 10.06 -24.26
C VAL A 116 18.06 10.81 -22.93
N SER A 117 17.94 10.10 -21.82
CA SER A 117 17.97 10.66 -20.47
C SER A 117 19.13 10.06 -19.68
N PRO A 118 19.75 10.81 -18.76
CA PRO A 118 20.60 10.18 -17.76
C PRO A 118 19.78 9.24 -16.86
N VAL A 119 20.45 8.23 -16.30
CA VAL A 119 19.88 7.31 -15.29
C VAL A 119 19.87 8.01 -13.94
N LEU A 120 21.02 8.54 -13.51
CA LEU A 120 21.18 9.32 -12.27
C LEU A 120 22.03 10.56 -12.49
N ALA A 121 21.74 11.62 -11.72
CA ALA A 121 22.64 12.76 -11.58
C ALA A 121 23.88 12.38 -10.75
N ILE A 122 24.96 13.15 -10.89
CA ILE A 122 26.21 12.96 -10.16
C ILE A 122 26.10 13.66 -8.80
N PRO A 123 26.16 12.92 -7.67
CA PRO A 123 25.97 13.49 -6.34
C PRO A 123 27.26 14.12 -5.78
N VAL A 124 27.68 15.24 -6.36
CA VAL A 124 28.90 15.98 -5.95
C VAL A 124 28.93 16.35 -4.47
N ASP A 125 27.75 16.52 -3.88
CA ASP A 125 27.57 16.87 -2.48
C ASP A 125 28.00 15.76 -1.50
N TRP A 126 28.09 14.50 -1.96
CA TRP A 126 28.63 13.41 -1.14
C TRP A 126 30.12 13.58 -0.83
N ILE A 127 30.87 14.24 -1.73
CA ILE A 127 32.28 14.59 -1.47
C ILE A 127 32.37 15.88 -0.66
N ARG A 128 31.54 16.89 -0.96
CA ARG A 128 31.58 18.18 -0.24
C ARG A 128 31.27 18.04 1.25
N GLN A 129 30.39 17.11 1.62
CA GLN A 129 29.98 16.84 3.00
C GLN A 129 30.51 15.50 3.49
N ARG A 130 31.76 15.15 3.13
CA ARG A 130 32.34 13.81 3.32
C ARG A 130 32.15 13.27 4.74
N ASP A 131 32.53 14.06 5.75
CA ASP A 131 32.52 13.62 7.15
C ASP A 131 31.09 13.38 7.68
N ARG A 132 30.11 14.10 7.11
CA ARG A 132 28.70 13.98 7.45
C ARG A 132 28.07 12.72 6.84
N VAL A 133 28.30 12.47 5.54
CA VAL A 133 27.51 11.47 4.80
C VAL A 133 28.25 10.19 4.42
N VAL A 134 29.59 10.19 4.35
CA VAL A 134 30.34 8.98 3.96
C VAL A 134 30.19 7.82 4.96
N PRO A 135 30.22 8.04 6.29
CA PRO A 135 29.96 6.96 7.23
C PRO A 135 28.59 6.31 7.01
N MET A 136 27.56 7.14 6.79
CA MET A 136 26.20 6.68 6.50
C MET A 136 26.12 5.91 5.18
N LEU A 137 26.70 6.43 4.12
CA LEU A 137 26.77 5.76 2.81
C LEU A 137 27.59 4.48 2.86
N THR A 138 28.59 4.39 3.74
CA THR A 138 29.41 3.18 3.91
C THR A 138 28.57 2.06 4.54
N ALA A 139 27.77 2.39 5.56
CA ALA A 139 26.83 1.44 6.14
C ALA A 139 25.75 1.02 5.15
N PHE A 140 25.28 1.93 4.29
CA PHE A 140 24.22 1.65 3.32
C PHE A 140 24.69 0.83 2.11
N PHE A 141 25.83 1.19 1.51
CA PHE A 141 26.33 0.59 0.26
C PHE A 141 27.46 -0.42 0.46
N GLY A 142 28.12 -0.41 1.61
CA GLY A 142 29.41 -1.06 1.79
C GLY A 142 30.56 -0.30 1.11
N ALA A 143 31.79 -0.56 1.56
CA ALA A 143 32.98 0.18 1.13
C ALA A 143 33.24 0.08 -0.39
N TRP A 144 33.09 -1.11 -0.97
CA TRP A 144 33.40 -1.35 -2.40
C TRP A 144 32.49 -0.55 -3.34
N TYR A 145 31.20 -0.56 -3.06
CA TYR A 145 30.22 0.12 -3.89
C TYR A 145 30.34 1.64 -3.72
N LEU A 146 30.54 2.12 -2.48
CA LEU A 146 30.76 3.54 -2.23
C LEU A 146 32.05 4.06 -2.87
N ASN A 147 33.16 3.30 -2.80
CA ASN A 147 34.43 3.70 -3.42
C ASN A 147 34.29 3.88 -4.94
N TRP A 148 33.48 3.05 -5.60
CA TRP A 148 33.16 3.26 -7.01
C TRP A 148 32.44 4.60 -7.25
N TRP A 149 31.44 4.93 -6.44
CA TRP A 149 30.75 6.21 -6.52
C TRP A 149 31.70 7.39 -6.29
N LEU A 150 32.52 7.33 -5.25
CA LEU A 150 33.47 8.41 -4.93
C LEU A 150 34.46 8.65 -6.08
N HIS A 151 34.97 7.58 -6.69
CA HIS A 151 35.84 7.70 -7.86
C HIS A 151 35.10 8.28 -9.08
N TYR A 152 33.87 7.81 -9.35
CA TYR A 152 33.05 8.36 -10.44
C TYR A 152 32.72 9.84 -10.26
N ILE A 153 32.45 10.30 -9.03
CA ILE A 153 32.17 11.70 -8.74
C ILE A 153 33.41 12.57 -8.97
N GLN A 154 34.61 12.08 -8.64
CA GLN A 154 35.88 12.79 -8.86
C GLN A 154 36.27 12.85 -10.35
N GLU A 155 36.04 11.77 -11.10
CA GLU A 155 36.38 11.66 -12.51
C GLU A 155 35.18 11.18 -13.36
N PRO A 156 34.15 12.04 -13.58
CA PRO A 156 32.94 11.64 -14.30
C PRO A 156 33.16 11.18 -15.74
N THR A 157 34.25 11.63 -16.37
CA THR A 157 34.61 11.31 -17.76
C THR A 157 35.05 9.85 -17.95
N LEU A 158 35.32 9.11 -16.87
CA LEU A 158 35.64 7.68 -16.95
C LEU A 158 34.46 6.85 -17.47
N LEU A 159 33.23 7.26 -17.16
CA LEU A 159 32.06 6.62 -17.73
C LEU A 159 31.70 7.29 -19.06
N LYS A 160 31.82 6.51 -20.14
CA LYS A 160 31.25 6.90 -21.43
C LYS A 160 29.74 7.18 -21.29
N PRO A 161 29.16 8.09 -22.10
CA PRO A 161 27.74 8.44 -21.99
C PRO A 161 26.79 7.26 -22.03
N GLU A 162 27.11 6.19 -22.76
CA GLU A 162 26.31 4.96 -22.82
C GLU A 162 26.11 4.32 -21.42
N HIS A 163 27.06 4.47 -20.49
CA HIS A 163 26.93 3.86 -19.16
C HIS A 163 25.90 4.54 -18.27
N ASN A 164 25.68 5.86 -18.41
CA ASN A 164 24.73 6.62 -17.58
C ASN A 164 23.55 7.17 -18.39
N HIS A 165 23.41 6.85 -19.69
CA HIS A 165 22.27 7.28 -20.48
C HIS A 165 21.52 6.12 -21.11
N TRP A 166 20.20 6.30 -21.23
CA TRP A 166 19.28 5.35 -21.83
C TRP A 166 18.21 6.03 -22.67
N LEU A 167 17.61 5.28 -23.58
CA LEU A 167 16.46 5.67 -24.36
C LEU A 167 15.18 5.28 -23.64
N VAL A 168 14.45 6.28 -23.14
CA VAL A 168 13.20 6.10 -22.40
C VAL A 168 12.13 7.06 -22.90
N ARG A 169 10.87 6.71 -22.68
CA ARG A 169 9.76 7.65 -22.85
C ARG A 169 9.88 8.80 -21.86
N ARG A 170 9.47 10.01 -22.24
CA ARG A 170 9.48 11.20 -21.36
C ARG A 170 8.74 10.93 -20.04
N SER A 171 7.57 10.27 -20.12
CA SER A 171 6.77 9.90 -18.94
C SER A 171 7.52 8.93 -18.00
N VAL A 172 8.25 7.97 -18.57
CA VAL A 172 9.04 6.98 -17.84
C VAL A 172 10.27 7.63 -17.18
N ALA A 173 10.96 8.52 -17.89
CA ALA A 173 12.04 9.32 -17.33
C ALA A 173 11.58 10.14 -16.11
N GLN A 174 10.40 10.78 -16.21
CA GLN A 174 9.81 11.51 -15.09
C GLN A 174 9.45 10.57 -13.93
N ALA A 175 8.90 9.39 -14.21
CA ALA A 175 8.56 8.40 -13.19
C ALA A 175 9.78 7.93 -12.41
N LEU A 176 10.87 7.59 -13.12
CA LEU A 176 12.16 7.23 -12.53
C LEU A 176 12.72 8.38 -11.70
N ARG A 177 12.79 9.61 -12.22
CA ARG A 177 13.28 10.77 -11.45
C ARG A 177 12.48 11.02 -10.16
N SER A 178 11.18 10.77 -10.20
CA SER A 178 10.31 10.87 -9.02
C SER A 178 10.33 9.64 -8.11
N GLY A 179 11.08 8.57 -8.44
CA GLY A 179 11.16 7.33 -7.65
C GLY A 179 9.94 6.41 -7.76
N ARG A 180 9.04 6.63 -8.75
CA ARG A 180 7.78 5.87 -8.93
C ARG A 180 7.95 4.50 -9.60
N VAL A 181 9.16 4.20 -10.05
CA VAL A 181 9.52 2.96 -10.73
C VAL A 181 10.84 2.51 -10.16
N ARG A 182 10.95 1.22 -9.89
CA ARG A 182 12.15 0.55 -9.44
C ARG A 182 12.51 -0.54 -10.44
N LEU A 183 13.81 -0.77 -10.58
CA LEU A 183 14.36 -1.79 -11.48
C LEU A 183 15.24 -2.73 -10.66
N ASP A 184 14.74 -3.91 -10.36
CA ASP A 184 15.49 -4.95 -9.65
C ASP A 184 16.05 -5.96 -10.65
N ARG A 185 17.34 -6.27 -10.52
CA ARG A 185 17.98 -7.22 -11.43
C ARG A 185 17.39 -8.62 -11.24
N ALA A 186 16.91 -9.24 -12.32
CA ALA A 186 16.45 -10.62 -12.32
C ALA A 186 17.67 -11.56 -12.28
N GLN A 187 18.13 -11.92 -11.08
CA GLN A 187 19.30 -12.80 -10.93
C GLN A 187 19.05 -14.19 -11.57
N PRO A 188 20.04 -14.77 -12.29
CA PRO A 188 21.43 -14.33 -12.46
C PRO A 188 21.67 -13.42 -13.69
N SER A 189 20.62 -12.89 -14.31
CA SER A 189 20.72 -12.11 -15.55
C SER A 189 21.48 -10.79 -15.36
N MET A 190 22.32 -10.46 -16.34
CA MET A 190 23.05 -9.18 -16.37
C MET A 190 22.33 -8.07 -17.12
N THR A 191 21.18 -8.38 -17.74
CA THR A 191 20.44 -7.45 -18.62
C THR A 191 18.95 -7.41 -18.36
N GLU A 192 18.39 -8.40 -17.69
CA GLU A 192 16.96 -8.42 -17.34
C GLU A 192 16.75 -7.78 -15.97
N PHE A 193 15.83 -6.83 -15.93
CA PHE A 193 15.41 -6.15 -14.71
C PHE A 193 13.89 -6.25 -14.60
N VAL A 194 13.41 -6.69 -13.44
CA VAL A 194 12.00 -6.61 -13.08
C VAL A 194 11.62 -5.14 -12.91
N VAL A 195 10.53 -4.73 -13.56
CA VAL A 195 10.04 -3.35 -13.49
C VAL A 195 8.92 -3.27 -12.48
N ASP A 196 9.25 -2.79 -11.28
CA ASP A 196 8.32 -2.72 -10.17
C ASP A 196 7.80 -1.29 -9.97
N PRO A 197 6.47 -1.08 -9.95
CA PRO A 197 5.91 0.20 -9.59
C PRO A 197 6.08 0.42 -8.08
N VAL A 198 6.66 1.55 -7.71
CA VAL A 198 6.80 1.95 -6.30
C VAL A 198 5.59 2.80 -5.95
N ILE A 199 4.62 2.20 -5.26
CA ILE A 199 3.34 2.85 -4.93
C ILE A 199 3.39 3.30 -3.48
N ILE A 200 3.30 4.62 -3.26
CA ILE A 200 3.13 5.20 -1.92
C ILE A 200 1.94 6.17 -1.82
N ASP A 201 1.23 6.42 -2.92
CA ASP A 201 0.09 7.33 -3.00
C ASP A 201 -0.94 6.86 -4.03
N THR A 202 -1.93 7.71 -4.34
CA THR A 202 -3.05 7.37 -5.24
C THR A 202 -2.72 7.44 -6.74
N ARG A 203 -1.48 7.78 -7.12
CA ARG A 203 -1.09 7.90 -8.54
C ARG A 203 -1.00 6.53 -9.18
N LYS A 204 -1.50 6.44 -10.41
CA LYS A 204 -1.44 5.19 -11.18
C LYS A 204 0.00 4.84 -11.57
N PRO A 205 0.37 3.56 -11.54
CA PRO A 205 1.61 3.06 -12.13
C PRO A 205 1.77 3.48 -13.59
N ILE A 206 3.03 3.59 -14.04
CA ILE A 206 3.30 3.77 -15.47
C ILE A 206 2.90 2.52 -16.26
N GLN A 207 2.51 2.71 -17.52
CA GLN A 207 2.22 1.60 -18.40
C GLN A 207 3.52 0.92 -18.85
N ILE A 208 3.57 -0.40 -18.69
CA ILE A 208 4.69 -1.25 -19.11
C ILE A 208 4.18 -2.40 -19.98
N LYS A 209 4.99 -2.82 -20.95
CA LYS A 209 4.73 -3.99 -21.79
C LYS A 209 5.53 -5.17 -21.25
N GLY A 210 4.85 -6.09 -20.57
CA GLY A 210 5.48 -7.20 -19.85
C GLY A 210 6.00 -6.77 -18.47
N LEU A 211 6.79 -7.64 -17.84
CA LEU A 211 7.33 -7.44 -16.48
C LEU A 211 8.82 -7.10 -16.46
N LEU A 212 9.53 -7.25 -17.59
CA LEU A 212 10.99 -7.13 -17.67
C LEU A 212 11.41 -5.97 -18.57
N ALA A 213 12.35 -5.17 -18.07
CA ALA A 213 13.18 -4.25 -18.83
C ALA A 213 14.43 -4.99 -19.32
N LEU A 214 14.69 -4.95 -20.63
CA LEU A 214 15.83 -5.61 -21.27
C LEU A 214 16.92 -4.58 -21.59
N LEU A 215 17.84 -4.40 -20.65
CA LEU A 215 18.92 -3.40 -20.71
C LEU A 215 20.21 -3.97 -21.33
N GLY A 216 20.05 -4.75 -22.40
CA GLY A 216 21.13 -5.30 -23.22
C GLY A 216 21.41 -4.48 -24.47
N ASP A 217 22.43 -4.87 -25.23
CA ASP A 217 22.69 -4.30 -26.56
C ASP A 217 21.83 -5.00 -27.62
N HIS A 218 20.72 -4.37 -28.00
CA HIS A 218 19.82 -4.87 -29.05
C HIS A 218 20.39 -4.73 -30.46
N SER A 219 21.41 -3.89 -30.66
CA SER A 219 22.08 -3.73 -31.95
C SER A 219 23.05 -4.87 -32.28
N ARG A 220 23.51 -5.60 -31.25
CA ARG A 220 24.60 -6.60 -31.33
C ARG A 220 25.92 -6.02 -31.86
N ALA A 221 26.09 -4.70 -31.80
CA ALA A 221 27.30 -4.01 -32.24
C ALA A 221 28.38 -3.92 -31.14
N GLY A 222 28.14 -4.51 -29.97
CA GLY A 222 29.07 -4.48 -28.83
C GLY A 222 29.03 -3.14 -28.08
N ILE A 223 27.88 -2.45 -28.11
CA ILE A 223 27.71 -1.18 -27.41
C ILE A 223 27.61 -1.42 -25.91
N SER A 224 28.35 -0.63 -25.12
CA SER A 224 28.32 -0.72 -23.66
C SER A 224 26.90 -0.59 -23.10
N LYS A 225 26.58 -1.46 -22.14
CA LYS A 225 25.32 -1.44 -21.38
C LYS A 225 25.34 -0.30 -20.37
N VAL A 226 24.15 0.06 -19.88
CA VAL A 226 24.01 0.94 -18.72
C VAL A 226 24.72 0.31 -17.52
N ASP A 227 25.47 1.10 -16.76
CA ASP A 227 26.13 0.62 -15.55
C ASP A 227 25.08 0.26 -14.50
N ALA A 228 25.05 -1.01 -14.13
CA ALA A 228 24.02 -1.51 -13.23
C ALA A 228 24.13 -0.98 -11.80
N ARG A 229 25.26 -0.36 -11.41
CA ARG A 229 25.36 0.34 -10.12
C ARG A 229 24.50 1.60 -10.10
N LEU A 230 24.33 2.27 -11.23
CA LEU A 230 23.42 3.42 -11.32
C LEU A 230 21.97 2.96 -11.13
N ILE A 231 21.60 1.86 -11.78
CA ILE A 231 20.26 1.28 -11.68
C ILE A 231 20.00 0.77 -10.25
N GLY A 232 20.95 0.05 -9.66
CA GLY A 232 20.84 -0.46 -8.29
C GLY A 232 20.79 0.66 -7.24
N THR A 233 21.55 1.74 -7.43
CA THR A 233 21.47 2.93 -6.57
C THR A 233 20.09 3.58 -6.67
N HIS A 234 19.58 3.76 -7.89
CA HIS A 234 18.25 4.31 -8.12
C HIS A 234 17.15 3.45 -7.47
N ALA A 235 17.23 2.13 -7.65
CA ALA A 235 16.28 1.17 -7.08
C ALA A 235 16.17 1.33 -5.56
N ARG A 236 17.31 1.39 -4.87
CA ARG A 236 17.41 1.55 -3.41
C ARG A 236 16.95 2.92 -2.91
N PHE A 237 17.04 3.97 -3.72
CA PHE A 237 16.57 5.31 -3.36
C PHE A 237 15.12 5.58 -3.75
N SER A 238 14.54 4.78 -4.65
CA SER A 238 13.24 5.06 -5.28
C SER A 238 12.13 5.42 -4.28
N LYS A 239 11.96 4.65 -3.20
CA LYS A 239 10.95 4.91 -2.18
C LYS A 239 11.28 6.15 -1.32
N SER A 240 12.53 6.33 -0.92
CA SER A 240 13.00 7.53 -0.20
C SER A 240 12.79 8.81 -1.01
N ILE A 241 13.09 8.78 -2.32
CA ILE A 241 12.85 9.90 -3.25
C ILE A 241 11.38 10.31 -3.22
N GLN A 242 10.46 9.34 -3.28
CA GLN A 242 9.03 9.65 -3.25
C GLN A 242 8.59 10.26 -1.93
N ILE A 243 8.99 9.67 -0.80
CA ILE A 243 8.63 10.17 0.53
C ILE A 243 9.16 11.60 0.73
N ILE A 244 10.41 11.87 0.35
CA ILE A 244 11.02 13.21 0.46
C ILE A 244 10.26 14.22 -0.42
N ASN A 245 9.94 13.85 -1.66
CA ASN A 245 9.17 14.72 -2.55
C ASN A 245 7.79 15.09 -1.96
N LEU A 246 7.10 14.13 -1.34
CA LEU A 246 5.81 14.38 -0.68
C LEU A 246 5.95 15.21 0.61
N ALA A 247 6.99 14.94 1.39
CA ALA A 247 7.27 15.69 2.62
C ALA A 247 7.53 17.17 2.34
N ARG A 248 8.11 17.53 1.19
CA ARG A 248 8.28 18.94 0.82
C ARG A 248 6.97 19.68 0.59
N GLU A 249 5.93 18.99 0.15
CA GLU A 249 4.60 19.59 -0.06
C GLU A 249 3.81 19.70 1.24
N THR A 250 4.09 18.85 2.23
CA THR A 250 3.24 18.65 3.42
C THR A 250 3.91 18.96 4.76
N ALA A 251 5.25 18.94 4.83
CA ALA A 251 6.09 19.09 6.02
C ALA A 251 7.47 19.71 5.67
N PRO A 252 7.54 21.01 5.31
CA PRO A 252 8.78 21.65 4.83
C PRO A 252 9.92 21.69 5.87
N GLY A 253 9.64 21.38 7.13
CA GLY A 253 10.62 21.34 8.22
C GLY A 253 11.73 20.31 8.06
N LEU A 254 11.55 19.25 7.26
CA LEU A 254 12.58 18.20 7.10
C LEU A 254 13.88 18.69 6.43
N SER A 255 13.82 19.83 5.74
CA SER A 255 15.00 20.51 5.20
C SER A 255 15.81 21.25 6.29
N ASN A 256 15.25 21.44 7.49
CA ASN A 256 15.94 21.99 8.65
C ASN A 256 16.43 20.84 9.55
N PRO A 257 17.72 20.77 9.90
CA PRO A 257 18.24 19.68 10.75
C PRO A 257 17.80 19.75 12.21
N LEU A 258 17.14 20.84 12.63
CA LEU A 258 16.64 20.99 13.99
C LEU A 258 15.24 20.40 14.15
N LEU A 259 15.07 19.57 15.19
CA LEU A 259 13.77 19.04 15.56
C LEU A 259 12.81 20.21 15.86
N PRO A 260 11.59 20.23 15.29
CA PRO A 260 10.65 21.32 15.54
C PRO A 260 10.26 21.43 17.04
N LEU A 261 10.45 22.61 17.64
CA LEU A 261 10.21 22.87 19.08
C LEU A 261 8.75 22.73 19.51
N HIS A 262 7.79 22.80 18.58
CA HIS A 262 6.37 22.64 18.85
C HIS A 262 5.70 21.85 17.72
N TYR A 263 5.49 20.56 17.96
CA TYR A 263 4.49 19.80 17.21
C TYR A 263 3.13 20.12 17.83
N VAL A 264 2.45 21.14 17.29
CA VAL A 264 1.12 21.52 17.76
C VAL A 264 0.12 20.54 17.17
N SER A 265 -0.20 19.49 17.92
CA SER A 265 -1.41 18.70 17.68
C SER A 265 -2.61 19.64 17.75
N HIS A 266 -3.23 19.93 16.60
CA HIS A 266 -4.43 20.75 16.57
C HIS A 266 -5.52 20.16 17.48
N THR A 267 -6.18 21.04 18.23
CA THR A 267 -7.25 20.71 19.18
C THR A 267 -8.37 19.88 18.52
N PRO A 268 -8.90 18.86 19.23
CA PRO A 268 -9.86 17.92 18.68
C PRO A 268 -11.19 18.63 18.39
N THR A 269 -11.48 18.80 17.11
CA THR A 269 -12.84 19.08 16.63
C THR A 269 -13.25 17.91 15.74
N LEU A 270 -14.41 17.33 16.03
CA LEU A 270 -15.05 16.33 15.17
C LEU A 270 -15.23 16.95 13.78
N VAL A 271 -14.71 16.27 12.76
CA VAL A 271 -14.91 16.65 11.36
C VAL A 271 -15.87 15.64 10.76
N PRO A 272 -17.13 16.03 10.48
CA PRO A 272 -18.08 15.13 9.84
C PRO A 272 -17.54 14.63 8.51
N LEU A 273 -17.73 13.34 8.24
CA LEU A 273 -17.49 12.79 6.91
C LEU A 273 -18.38 13.50 5.90
N LYS A 274 -17.75 14.31 5.05
CA LYS A 274 -18.46 14.95 3.94
C LYS A 274 -18.61 13.96 2.80
N PRO A 275 -19.79 13.88 2.16
CA PRO A 275 -19.95 13.11 0.94
C PRO A 275 -18.91 13.54 -0.08
N TRP A 276 -18.14 12.59 -0.62
CA TRP A 276 -17.16 12.90 -1.65
C TRP A 276 -17.90 13.38 -2.92
N PRO A 277 -17.59 14.56 -3.47
CA PRO A 277 -18.26 15.05 -4.66
C PRO A 277 -17.96 14.07 -5.80
N GLY A 278 -19.00 13.37 -6.27
CA GLY A 278 -18.87 12.44 -7.37
C GLY A 278 -18.35 13.18 -8.59
N ARG A 279 -17.16 12.80 -9.09
CA ARG A 279 -16.81 13.13 -10.48
C ARG A 279 -17.91 12.54 -11.35
N PHE A 280 -18.31 13.22 -12.44
CA PHE A 280 -19.23 12.67 -13.44
C PHE A 280 -18.69 11.30 -13.91
N GLN A 281 -19.20 10.24 -13.30
CA GLN A 281 -18.87 8.88 -13.66
C GLN A 281 -19.97 8.38 -14.61
N LEU A 282 -19.55 7.75 -15.70
CA LEU A 282 -20.42 6.99 -16.60
C LEU A 282 -21.28 5.93 -15.87
N THR A 283 -20.99 5.64 -14.59
CA THR A 283 -21.81 4.83 -13.67
C THR A 283 -23.23 5.38 -13.48
N SER A 284 -23.47 6.67 -13.72
CA SER A 284 -24.83 7.25 -13.76
C SER A 284 -25.69 6.71 -14.93
N ILE A 285 -25.07 6.31 -16.05
CA ILE A 285 -25.71 5.66 -17.21
C ILE A 285 -25.98 4.15 -16.96
N LEU A 286 -25.35 3.57 -15.95
CA LEU A 286 -25.55 2.18 -15.53
C LEU A 286 -26.41 2.05 -14.26
N THR A 287 -26.83 3.16 -13.66
CA THR A 287 -27.84 3.18 -12.58
C THR A 287 -29.22 3.65 -13.09
N THR A 288 -29.35 3.77 -14.41
CA THR A 288 -30.51 4.25 -15.18
C THR A 288 -31.43 3.07 -15.61
N PRO A 289 -32.59 3.31 -16.24
CA PRO A 289 -33.56 2.27 -16.63
C PRO A 289 -32.95 1.14 -17.48
N LEU A 290 -31.92 1.44 -18.27
CA LEU A 290 -31.21 0.46 -19.10
C LEU A 290 -30.62 -0.69 -18.28
N PHE A 291 -30.01 -0.39 -17.13
CA PHE A 291 -29.47 -1.44 -16.26
C PHE A 291 -30.59 -2.21 -15.55
N ARG A 292 -31.71 -1.56 -15.22
CA ARG A 292 -32.89 -2.27 -14.69
C ARG A 292 -33.44 -3.26 -15.71
N MET A 293 -33.45 -2.90 -17.01
CA MET A 293 -33.79 -3.84 -18.08
C MET A 293 -32.75 -4.95 -18.22
N TRP A 294 -31.46 -4.65 -18.07
CA TRP A 294 -30.39 -5.66 -18.04
C TRP A 294 -30.63 -6.74 -16.97
N LEU A 295 -31.06 -6.35 -15.77
CA LEU A 295 -31.34 -7.30 -14.68
C LEU A 295 -32.50 -8.27 -14.97
N LEU A 296 -33.37 -7.95 -15.95
CA LEU A 296 -34.45 -8.84 -16.40
C LEU A 296 -33.94 -9.98 -17.28
N PHE A 297 -32.74 -9.87 -17.85
CA PHE A 297 -32.19 -10.94 -18.69
C PHE A 297 -31.87 -12.19 -17.86
N PRO A 298 -31.91 -13.39 -18.49
CA PRO A 298 -31.63 -14.65 -17.80
C PRO A 298 -30.26 -14.65 -17.12
N ARG A 299 -30.18 -15.28 -15.92
CA ARG A 299 -28.95 -15.37 -15.11
C ARG A 299 -27.74 -15.85 -15.92
N ARG A 300 -27.95 -16.83 -16.81
CA ARG A 300 -26.92 -17.38 -17.71
C ARG A 300 -26.29 -16.32 -18.60
N LEU A 301 -27.11 -15.47 -19.21
CA LEU A 301 -26.62 -14.42 -20.11
C LEU A 301 -25.83 -13.38 -19.33
N ARG A 302 -26.35 -12.96 -18.17
CA ARG A 302 -25.65 -12.01 -17.28
C ARG A 302 -24.29 -12.55 -16.83
N ARG A 303 -24.22 -13.82 -16.41
CA ARG A 303 -22.95 -14.48 -16.05
C ARG A 303 -21.94 -14.48 -17.19
N LEU A 304 -22.36 -14.87 -18.40
CA LEU A 304 -21.47 -14.90 -19.56
C LEU A 304 -20.93 -13.50 -19.89
N ALA A 305 -21.77 -12.47 -19.79
CA ALA A 305 -21.33 -11.09 -19.97
C ALA A 305 -20.33 -10.65 -18.89
N TYR A 306 -20.55 -11.02 -17.63
CA TYR A 306 -19.61 -10.71 -16.55
C TYR A 306 -18.26 -11.43 -16.71
N GLU A 307 -18.27 -12.66 -17.21
CA GLU A 307 -17.05 -13.38 -17.55
C GLU A 307 -16.28 -12.73 -18.71
N ALA A 308 -16.99 -12.28 -19.76
CA ALA A 308 -16.37 -11.53 -20.86
C ALA A 308 -15.79 -10.19 -20.38
N LEU A 309 -16.52 -9.46 -19.53
CA LEU A 309 -16.04 -8.23 -18.91
C LEU A 309 -14.82 -8.50 -18.02
N ARG A 310 -14.78 -9.61 -17.28
CA ARG A 310 -13.63 -10.01 -16.46
C ARG A 310 -12.38 -10.19 -17.31
N GLN A 311 -12.48 -10.90 -18.43
CA GLN A 311 -11.36 -11.09 -19.37
C GLN A 311 -10.90 -9.76 -19.98
N LEU A 312 -11.85 -8.92 -20.39
CA LEU A 312 -11.55 -7.58 -20.90
C LEU A 312 -10.89 -6.69 -19.83
N GLY A 313 -11.37 -6.76 -18.59
CA GLY A 313 -10.79 -6.07 -17.44
C GLY A 313 -9.35 -6.52 -17.18
N ALA A 314 -9.08 -7.82 -17.22
CA ALA A 314 -7.73 -8.37 -17.08
C ALA A 314 -6.80 -7.90 -18.21
N TYR A 315 -7.32 -7.79 -19.44
CA TYR A 315 -6.56 -7.26 -20.57
C TYR A 315 -6.26 -5.76 -20.44
N LEU A 316 -7.24 -4.96 -20.00
CA LEU A 316 -7.11 -3.49 -19.94
C LEU A 316 -6.35 -3.00 -18.69
N TYR A 317 -6.53 -3.68 -17.57
CA TYR A 317 -6.08 -3.22 -16.26
C TYR A 317 -5.09 -4.18 -15.59
N GLY A 318 -4.84 -5.34 -16.19
CA GLY A 318 -4.09 -6.43 -15.55
C GLY A 318 -4.94 -7.21 -14.54
N VAL A 319 -4.31 -8.22 -13.95
CA VAL A 319 -4.87 -8.93 -12.79
C VAL A 319 -4.80 -8.00 -11.59
N THR A 320 -5.89 -7.89 -10.83
CA THR A 320 -5.91 -7.05 -9.62
C THR A 320 -5.01 -7.69 -8.58
N ALA A 321 -3.89 -7.05 -8.26
CA ALA A 321 -2.87 -7.61 -7.38
C ALA A 321 -3.42 -7.87 -5.96
N GLY A 322 -3.09 -9.03 -5.40
CA GLY A 322 -3.36 -9.38 -4.00
C GLY A 322 -4.71 -10.01 -3.70
N HIS A 323 -5.68 -10.05 -4.62
CA HIS A 323 -6.98 -10.71 -4.40
C HIS A 323 -7.35 -11.57 -5.62
N ALA A 324 -7.13 -12.89 -5.54
CA ALA A 324 -7.35 -13.82 -6.65
C ALA A 324 -8.80 -13.88 -7.17
N SER A 325 -9.73 -13.30 -6.39
CA SER A 325 -11.18 -13.27 -6.58
C SER A 325 -11.75 -11.91 -6.99
N VAL A 326 -10.91 -10.91 -7.34
CA VAL A 326 -11.39 -9.55 -7.68
C VAL A 326 -10.83 -9.07 -9.01
N GLN A 327 -11.67 -8.45 -9.83
CA GLN A 327 -11.27 -7.86 -11.10
C GLN A 327 -11.88 -6.48 -11.31
N LYS A 328 -11.03 -5.48 -11.55
CA LYS A 328 -11.47 -4.19 -12.09
C LYS A 328 -12.04 -4.37 -13.49
N LEU A 329 -13.21 -3.78 -13.73
CA LEU A 329 -13.92 -3.82 -15.00
C LEU A 329 -13.99 -2.42 -15.64
N PRO A 330 -14.27 -2.34 -16.96
CA PRO A 330 -14.61 -1.08 -17.61
C PRO A 330 -15.81 -0.40 -16.96
N PHE A 331 -16.00 0.89 -17.27
CA PHE A 331 -17.15 1.70 -16.83
C PHE A 331 -17.19 2.01 -15.32
N GLY A 332 -16.06 1.88 -14.62
CA GLY A 332 -16.00 2.15 -13.18
C GLY A 332 -16.71 1.08 -12.36
N LEU A 333 -16.51 -0.19 -12.74
CA LEU A 333 -17.11 -1.35 -12.10
C LEU A 333 -16.03 -2.26 -11.51
N PHE A 334 -16.41 -3.01 -10.50
CA PHE A 334 -15.64 -4.12 -9.95
C PHE A 334 -16.49 -5.39 -9.96
N LEU A 335 -15.81 -6.50 -10.19
CA LEU A 335 -16.36 -7.83 -10.05
C LEU A 335 -15.61 -8.58 -8.97
N LYS A 336 -16.35 -9.08 -7.97
CA LYS A 336 -15.90 -10.15 -7.10
C LYS A 336 -16.40 -11.50 -7.62
N TYR A 337 -15.54 -12.49 -7.69
CA TYR A 337 -15.82 -13.82 -8.23
C TYR A 337 -15.05 -14.92 -7.46
N GLY A 338 -15.62 -16.12 -7.38
CA GLY A 338 -14.88 -17.28 -6.83
C GLY A 338 -14.98 -17.49 -5.30
N GLY A 339 -16.01 -16.96 -4.65
CA GLY A 339 -16.42 -17.31 -3.27
C GLY A 339 -17.77 -18.03 -3.24
N THR A 340 -18.24 -18.42 -2.04
CA THR A 340 -19.57 -19.03 -1.90
C THR A 340 -20.67 -18.00 -2.12
N PHE A 341 -21.89 -18.47 -2.42
CA PHE A 341 -23.02 -17.56 -2.60
C PHE A 341 -23.35 -16.79 -1.32
N GLU A 342 -23.28 -17.44 -0.15
CA GLU A 342 -23.66 -16.78 1.11
C GLU A 342 -22.73 -15.59 1.46
N TRP A 343 -21.44 -15.67 1.14
CA TRP A 343 -20.49 -14.57 1.40
C TRP A 343 -20.84 -13.34 0.56
N ALA A 344 -21.05 -13.56 -0.74
CA ALA A 344 -21.43 -12.51 -1.66
C ALA A 344 -22.84 -11.96 -1.38
N GLU A 345 -23.75 -12.80 -0.89
CA GLU A 345 -25.09 -12.37 -0.47
C GLU A 345 -25.04 -11.49 0.78
N ASN A 346 -24.22 -11.86 1.77
CA ASN A 346 -24.00 -11.03 2.95
C ASN A 346 -23.37 -9.68 2.57
N GLU A 347 -22.33 -9.67 1.73
CA GLU A 347 -21.73 -8.42 1.24
C GLU A 347 -22.73 -7.56 0.47
N PHE A 348 -23.50 -8.16 -0.44
CA PHE A 348 -24.53 -7.47 -1.21
C PHE A 348 -25.55 -6.79 -0.29
N ASN A 349 -26.00 -7.47 0.76
CA ASN A 349 -26.93 -6.93 1.73
C ASN A 349 -26.28 -5.87 2.64
N ALA A 350 -25.06 -6.11 3.13
CA ALA A 350 -24.29 -5.16 3.94
C ALA A 350 -24.14 -3.81 3.24
N LEU A 351 -23.71 -3.82 1.98
CA LEU A 351 -23.58 -2.62 1.15
C LEU A 351 -24.91 -1.85 1.03
N ARG A 352 -26.05 -2.55 0.92
CA ARG A 352 -27.37 -1.89 0.89
C ARG A 352 -27.77 -1.32 2.24
N THR A 353 -27.50 -2.05 3.32
CA THR A 353 -27.83 -1.65 4.69
C THR A 353 -27.04 -0.40 5.10
N VAL A 354 -25.72 -0.38 4.88
CA VAL A 354 -24.87 0.78 5.20
C VAL A 354 -25.30 2.02 4.43
N ARG A 355 -25.60 1.89 3.13
CA ARG A 355 -26.08 3.01 2.29
C ARG A 355 -27.43 3.58 2.71
N ARG A 356 -28.28 2.78 3.36
CA ARG A 356 -29.62 3.21 3.80
C ARG A 356 -29.57 3.96 5.13
N HIS A 357 -28.63 3.61 6.00
CA HIS A 357 -28.62 4.08 7.39
C HIS A 357 -27.50 5.06 7.70
N THR A 358 -26.50 5.20 6.83
CA THR A 358 -25.33 6.05 7.08
C THR A 358 -25.04 6.98 5.89
N THR A 359 -24.18 7.96 6.13
CA THR A 359 -23.64 8.83 5.08
C THR A 359 -22.40 8.25 4.39
N LEU A 360 -21.99 7.03 4.78
CA LEU A 360 -20.78 6.41 4.28
C LEU A 360 -20.84 6.11 2.80
N THR A 361 -19.74 6.43 2.13
CA THR A 361 -19.53 6.01 0.76
C THR A 361 -19.06 4.55 0.76
N VAL A 362 -19.88 3.67 0.21
CA VAL A 362 -19.55 2.26 -0.02
C VAL A 362 -19.93 1.88 -1.45
N PRO A 363 -19.32 0.83 -2.04
CA PRO A 363 -19.72 0.34 -3.36
C PRO A 363 -21.23 0.16 -3.48
N LYS A 364 -21.80 0.53 -4.63
CA LYS A 364 -23.18 0.16 -4.95
C LYS A 364 -23.17 -1.28 -5.41
N ALA A 365 -23.76 -2.18 -4.64
CA ALA A 365 -24.05 -3.53 -5.12
C ALA A 365 -25.11 -3.46 -6.23
N LEU A 366 -24.74 -3.87 -7.45
CA LEU A 366 -25.57 -3.72 -8.65
C LEU A 366 -26.28 -5.02 -9.02
N ASP A 367 -25.56 -6.15 -8.96
CA ASP A 367 -26.09 -7.46 -9.32
C ASP A 367 -25.33 -8.58 -8.60
N LEU A 368 -26.03 -9.67 -8.32
CA LEU A 368 -25.50 -10.89 -7.74
C LEU A 368 -26.01 -12.08 -8.53
N VAL A 369 -25.10 -12.83 -9.14
CA VAL A 369 -25.42 -14.00 -9.96
C VAL A 369 -24.63 -15.20 -9.45
N SER A 370 -25.33 -16.31 -9.22
CA SER A 370 -24.70 -17.60 -8.97
C SER A 370 -25.31 -18.68 -9.86
N GLU A 371 -24.44 -19.49 -10.45
CA GLU A 371 -24.81 -20.63 -11.27
C GLU A 371 -23.84 -21.79 -10.98
N VAL A 372 -24.38 -23.01 -10.89
CA VAL A 372 -23.57 -24.22 -10.79
C VAL A 372 -22.96 -24.50 -12.17
N VAL A 373 -21.63 -24.53 -12.24
CA VAL A 373 -20.89 -24.78 -13.47
C VAL A 373 -19.87 -25.89 -13.27
N SER A 374 -19.54 -26.60 -14.34
CA SER A 374 -18.41 -27.53 -14.34
C SER A 374 -17.10 -26.74 -14.43
N TYR A 375 -16.11 -27.11 -13.62
CA TYR A 375 -14.75 -26.58 -13.69
C TYR A 375 -13.73 -27.67 -13.40
N THR A 376 -12.50 -27.49 -13.86
CA THR A 376 -11.39 -28.38 -13.50
C THR A 376 -10.79 -27.90 -12.18
N ASN A 377 -10.77 -28.76 -11.15
CA ASN A 377 -10.14 -28.43 -9.87
C ASN A 377 -8.59 -28.50 -9.97
N GLY A 378 -7.89 -28.09 -8.90
CA GLY A 378 -6.42 -28.07 -8.87
C GLY A 378 -5.73 -29.43 -9.06
N TRP A 379 -6.49 -30.52 -9.02
CA TRP A 379 -6.04 -31.89 -9.23
C TRP A 379 -6.39 -32.45 -10.62
N GLY A 380 -6.94 -31.61 -11.51
CA GLY A 380 -7.27 -32.01 -12.88
C GLY A 380 -8.62 -32.70 -13.05
N TYR A 381 -9.42 -32.87 -11.99
CA TYR A 381 -10.75 -33.48 -12.07
C TYR A 381 -11.83 -32.48 -12.46
N GLN A 382 -12.80 -32.93 -13.24
CA GLN A 382 -14.03 -32.18 -13.49
C GLN A 382 -14.90 -32.20 -12.24
N ASP A 383 -15.09 -31.02 -11.66
CA ASP A 383 -15.93 -30.79 -10.50
C ASP A 383 -17.10 -29.89 -10.90
N ARG A 384 -18.19 -29.92 -10.11
CA ARG A 384 -19.32 -29.00 -10.28
C ARG A 384 -19.53 -28.22 -9.00
N GLY A 385 -19.49 -26.90 -9.11
CA GLY A 385 -19.75 -26.04 -7.97
C GLY A 385 -20.34 -24.70 -8.38
N PRO A 386 -20.89 -23.96 -7.41
CA PRO A 386 -21.42 -22.63 -7.66
C PRO A 386 -20.27 -21.69 -8.05
N LYS A 387 -20.44 -20.98 -9.17
CA LYS A 387 -19.66 -19.76 -9.44
C LYS A 387 -20.53 -18.54 -9.19
N THR A 388 -20.13 -17.78 -8.18
CA THR A 388 -20.78 -16.54 -7.78
C THR A 388 -20.05 -15.34 -8.35
N TYR A 389 -20.81 -14.35 -8.83
CA TYR A 389 -20.36 -13.09 -9.40
C TYR A 389 -21.14 -11.95 -8.71
N LEU A 390 -20.42 -11.07 -8.02
CA LEU A 390 -20.96 -9.86 -7.41
C LEU A 390 -20.42 -8.64 -8.16
N ILE A 391 -21.33 -7.92 -8.83
CA ILE A 391 -21.02 -6.70 -9.57
C ILE A 391 -21.30 -5.50 -8.68
N MET A 392 -20.32 -4.62 -8.57
CA MET A 392 -20.41 -3.40 -7.79
C MET A 392 -19.71 -2.21 -8.47
N THR A 393 -20.00 -0.99 -8.02
CA THR A 393 -19.29 0.20 -8.52
C THR A 393 -17.91 0.35 -7.90
N GLU A 394 -16.97 0.86 -8.68
CA GLU A 394 -15.66 1.32 -8.21
C GLU A 394 -15.79 2.52 -7.27
N LEU A 395 -15.02 2.50 -6.18
CA LEU A 395 -14.75 3.69 -5.38
C LEU A 395 -13.48 4.41 -5.89
N PRO A 396 -13.41 5.74 -5.81
CA PRO A 396 -12.20 6.48 -6.14
C PRO A 396 -11.09 6.23 -5.11
N GLY A 397 -9.90 6.78 -5.37
CA GLY A 397 -8.76 6.72 -4.46
C GLY A 397 -7.98 5.41 -4.52
N ALA A 398 -7.25 5.14 -3.45
CA ALA A 398 -6.49 3.92 -3.24
C ALA A 398 -6.68 3.41 -1.80
N PRO A 399 -6.41 2.12 -1.53
CA PRO A 399 -6.37 1.61 -0.17
C PRO A 399 -5.41 2.40 0.72
N LEU A 400 -5.82 2.67 1.97
CA LEU A 400 -5.02 3.36 2.97
C LEU A 400 -3.67 2.67 3.18
N SER A 401 -3.64 1.34 3.13
CA SER A 401 -2.42 0.52 3.21
C SER A 401 -1.33 0.92 2.21
N GLN A 402 -1.70 1.45 1.04
CA GLN A 402 -0.75 1.93 0.02
C GLN A 402 -0.29 3.37 0.29
N CYS A 403 -1.06 4.13 1.06
CA CYS A 403 -0.87 5.57 1.23
C CYS A 403 -0.28 5.95 2.60
N ILE A 404 -0.10 4.99 3.51
CA ILE A 404 0.39 5.25 4.88
C ILE A 404 1.63 6.15 4.84
N ASP A 405 2.64 5.83 4.03
CA ASP A 405 3.88 6.61 3.97
C ASP A 405 3.72 8.04 3.40
N ALA A 406 2.66 8.31 2.64
CA ALA A 406 2.39 9.62 2.04
C ALA A 406 1.58 10.57 2.93
N ILE A 407 0.97 10.08 4.00
CA ILE A 407 0.06 10.85 4.84
C ILE A 407 0.85 11.54 5.97
N SER A 408 0.85 12.87 6.02
CA SER A 408 1.40 13.64 7.15
C SER A 408 0.62 13.35 8.45
N ASP A 409 1.21 13.54 9.64
CA ASP A 409 0.48 13.16 10.86
C ASP A 409 -0.78 14.00 11.09
N ASP A 410 -0.79 15.28 10.72
CA ASP A 410 -2.01 16.12 10.73
C ASP A 410 -3.15 15.52 9.88
N ASN A 411 -2.82 15.09 8.66
CA ASN A 411 -3.78 14.43 7.78
C ASN A 411 -4.18 13.06 8.33
N TYR A 412 -3.27 12.36 9.02
CA TYR A 412 -3.58 11.08 9.62
C TYR A 412 -4.57 11.21 10.78
N GLN A 413 -4.39 12.23 11.63
CA GLN A 413 -5.35 12.56 12.69
C GLN A 413 -6.69 13.04 12.11
N LEU A 414 -6.68 13.69 10.95
CA LEU A 414 -7.92 13.98 10.23
C LEU A 414 -8.62 12.70 9.74
N LEU A 415 -7.88 11.75 9.16
CA LEU A 415 -8.43 10.45 8.77
C LEU A 415 -8.96 9.67 9.97
N ALA A 416 -8.27 9.71 11.12
CA ALA A 416 -8.72 9.09 12.36
C ALA A 416 -10.10 9.61 12.78
N ARG A 417 -10.29 10.94 12.74
CA ARG A 417 -11.59 11.57 13.04
C ARG A 417 -12.68 11.18 12.05
N GLN A 418 -12.35 11.09 10.76
CA GLN A 418 -13.30 10.63 9.75
C GLN A 418 -13.69 9.16 10.00
N LEU A 419 -12.74 8.28 10.31
CA LEU A 419 -13.02 6.87 10.64
C LEU A 419 -13.84 6.74 11.93
N GLN A 420 -13.59 7.60 12.92
CA GLN A 420 -14.38 7.64 14.15
C GLN A 420 -15.84 8.02 13.89
N ASP A 421 -16.09 9.02 13.05
CA ASP A 421 -17.45 9.34 12.59
C ASP A 421 -18.07 8.16 11.82
N ALA A 422 -17.29 7.49 10.95
CA ALA A 422 -17.77 6.32 10.23
C ALA A 422 -18.24 5.20 11.14
N VAL A 423 -17.39 4.78 12.09
CA VAL A 423 -17.71 3.70 13.02
C VAL A 423 -18.88 4.10 13.92
N SER A 424 -18.97 5.38 14.32
CA SER A 424 -20.09 5.87 15.12
C SER A 424 -21.42 5.73 14.38
N GLN A 425 -21.45 6.05 13.07
CA GLN A 425 -22.65 5.86 12.23
C GLN A 425 -22.98 4.37 12.04
N LEU A 426 -21.97 3.51 11.84
CA LEU A 426 -22.19 2.06 11.72
C LEU A 426 -22.84 1.50 12.98
N ARG A 427 -22.34 1.86 14.17
CA ARG A 427 -22.89 1.36 15.45
C ARG A 427 -24.34 1.78 15.72
N GLN A 428 -24.88 2.75 14.98
CA GLN A 428 -26.28 3.19 15.07
C GLN A 428 -27.22 2.39 14.16
N ILE A 429 -26.70 1.51 13.29
CA ILE A 429 -27.54 0.65 12.45
C ILE A 429 -28.30 -0.33 13.35
N PRO A 430 -29.65 -0.36 13.27
CA PRO A 430 -30.46 -1.19 14.17
C PRO A 430 -30.29 -2.69 13.86
N SER A 431 -30.30 -3.52 14.91
CA SER A 431 -30.26 -4.98 14.74
C SER A 431 -31.40 -5.51 13.89
N VAL A 432 -31.08 -6.47 13.02
CA VAL A 432 -32.05 -7.18 12.17
C VAL A 432 -32.65 -8.40 12.87
N ASN A 433 -32.05 -8.86 13.96
CA ASN A 433 -32.50 -10.04 14.70
C ASN A 433 -32.35 -9.82 16.21
N PRO A 434 -33.34 -9.19 16.88
CA PRO A 434 -33.26 -8.90 18.32
C PRO A 434 -33.21 -10.15 19.20
N ALA A 435 -33.73 -11.29 18.73
CA ALA A 435 -33.73 -12.55 19.49
C ALA A 435 -32.37 -13.25 19.45
N LEU A 436 -31.62 -13.11 18.36
CA LEU A 436 -30.28 -13.64 18.17
C LEU A 436 -29.36 -12.50 17.69
N PRO A 437 -29.01 -11.57 18.58
CA PRO A 437 -28.41 -10.29 18.23
C PRO A 437 -27.04 -10.41 17.57
N ILE A 438 -26.28 -11.47 17.82
CA ILE A 438 -25.00 -11.71 17.16
C ILE A 438 -25.25 -12.54 15.90
N CYS A 439 -25.28 -11.87 14.75
CA CYS A 439 -25.69 -12.44 13.47
C CYS A 439 -25.09 -11.64 12.30
N ASN A 440 -25.10 -12.21 11.10
CA ASN A 440 -24.70 -11.48 9.90
C ASN A 440 -25.76 -10.43 9.49
N THR A 441 -25.53 -9.71 8.40
CA THR A 441 -26.44 -8.62 7.99
C THR A 441 -27.84 -9.07 7.59
N LEU A 442 -28.04 -10.37 7.36
CA LEU A 442 -29.31 -11.01 7.03
C LEU A 442 -30.00 -11.63 8.26
N GLY A 443 -29.40 -11.53 9.45
CA GLY A 443 -29.91 -12.16 10.68
C GLY A 443 -29.54 -13.65 10.80
N ALA A 444 -28.65 -14.15 9.94
CA ALA A 444 -28.20 -15.54 9.91
C ALA A 444 -26.79 -15.69 10.53
N ALA A 445 -26.16 -16.86 10.35
CA ALA A 445 -24.84 -17.14 10.90
C ALA A 445 -23.76 -16.19 10.34
N CYS A 446 -22.90 -15.71 11.23
CA CYS A 446 -21.69 -14.96 10.89
C CYS A 446 -20.65 -15.84 10.19
N ARG A 447 -19.69 -15.20 9.53
CA ARG A 447 -18.52 -15.85 8.94
C ARG A 447 -17.28 -15.05 9.35
N GLU A 448 -16.36 -15.69 10.04
CA GLU A 448 -15.09 -15.08 10.45
C GLU A 448 -13.97 -16.11 10.23
N PRO A 449 -13.06 -15.87 9.26
CA PRO A 449 -11.99 -16.81 8.93
C PRO A 449 -11.13 -17.20 10.13
N ARG A 450 -10.89 -16.27 11.06
CA ARG A 450 -9.98 -16.50 12.20
C ARG A 450 -10.48 -17.52 13.21
N ILE A 451 -11.80 -17.71 13.32
CA ILE A 451 -12.37 -18.54 14.39
C ILE A 451 -12.48 -20.00 13.94
N ARG A 452 -13.01 -20.25 12.73
CA ARG A 452 -13.27 -21.61 12.24
C ARG A 452 -13.11 -21.75 10.72
N ASP A 453 -12.10 -21.12 10.13
CA ASP A 453 -11.79 -21.18 8.68
C ASP A 453 -13.06 -21.07 7.80
N TRP A 454 -13.75 -19.94 7.98
CA TRP A 454 -15.01 -19.62 7.32
C TRP A 454 -16.22 -20.48 7.66
N ALA A 455 -16.17 -21.43 8.60
CA ALA A 455 -17.38 -22.15 9.03
C ALA A 455 -18.45 -21.18 9.61
N PRO A 456 -19.75 -21.51 9.49
CA PRO A 456 -20.81 -20.66 10.03
C PRO A 456 -20.71 -20.52 11.55
N LEU A 457 -20.92 -19.31 12.07
CA LEU A 457 -20.93 -19.00 13.51
C LEU A 457 -22.29 -18.43 13.91
N GLY A 458 -23.04 -19.17 14.71
CA GLY A 458 -24.32 -18.71 15.26
C GLY A 458 -25.47 -18.79 14.24
N PRO A 459 -26.44 -17.87 14.29
CA PRO A 459 -26.48 -16.67 15.14
C PRO A 459 -26.62 -17.00 16.64
N TYR A 460 -26.24 -16.07 17.53
CA TYR A 460 -26.20 -16.29 18.98
C TYR A 460 -27.14 -15.35 19.74
N ALA A 461 -27.71 -15.87 20.84
CA ALA A 461 -28.62 -15.14 21.73
C ALA A 461 -27.89 -14.06 22.56
N ASP A 462 -26.62 -14.30 22.90
CA ASP A 462 -25.81 -13.39 23.69
C ASP A 462 -24.31 -13.55 23.38
N GLU A 463 -23.51 -12.62 23.91
CA GLU A 463 -22.05 -12.66 23.80
C GLU A 463 -21.46 -13.91 24.44
N ALA A 464 -22.02 -14.40 25.54
CA ALA A 464 -21.49 -15.57 26.22
C ALA A 464 -21.49 -16.82 25.35
N ALA A 465 -22.57 -17.06 24.62
CA ALA A 465 -22.67 -18.15 23.65
C ALA A 465 -21.74 -17.95 22.44
N PHE A 466 -21.59 -16.71 21.96
CA PHE A 466 -20.63 -16.40 20.90
C PHE A 466 -19.20 -16.70 21.32
N SER A 467 -18.79 -16.23 22.51
CA SER A 467 -17.43 -16.36 23.03
C SER A 467 -16.97 -17.79 23.27
N GLN A 468 -17.88 -18.76 23.38
CA GLN A 468 -17.52 -20.19 23.43
C GLN A 468 -16.80 -20.68 22.17
N ASN A 469 -16.89 -19.94 21.07
CA ASN A 469 -16.15 -20.23 19.85
C ASN A 469 -14.77 -19.55 19.81
N LEU A 470 -14.45 -18.71 20.80
CA LEU A 470 -13.21 -17.94 20.86
C LEU A 470 -12.26 -18.59 21.87
N ARG A 471 -10.96 -18.36 21.70
CA ARG A 471 -9.96 -18.71 22.71
C ARG A 471 -10.16 -17.91 23.99
N PHE A 472 -9.90 -18.54 25.13
CA PHE A 472 -10.16 -17.99 26.46
C PHE A 472 -11.63 -17.58 26.63
N PRO A 473 -12.59 -18.50 26.43
CA PRO A 473 -14.02 -18.18 26.41
C PRO A 473 -14.52 -17.62 27.74
N ASP A 474 -13.89 -18.00 28.86
CA ASP A 474 -14.26 -17.60 30.22
C ASP A 474 -13.55 -16.33 30.71
N ASP A 475 -12.74 -15.69 29.86
CA ASP A 475 -12.09 -14.43 30.20
C ASP A 475 -13.14 -13.31 30.41
N PRO A 476 -13.08 -12.54 31.52
CA PRO A 476 -14.03 -11.46 31.80
C PRO A 476 -14.15 -10.43 30.67
N ALA A 477 -13.07 -10.19 29.91
CA ALA A 477 -13.06 -9.27 28.78
C ALA A 477 -13.78 -9.81 27.53
N ARG A 478 -14.47 -10.96 27.61
CA ARG A 478 -15.33 -11.48 26.54
C ARG A 478 -16.82 -11.39 26.89
N ARG A 479 -17.22 -10.50 27.79
CA ARG A 479 -18.61 -10.38 28.28
C ARG A 479 -18.98 -8.93 28.54
N GLY A 480 -20.28 -8.65 28.50
CA GLY A 480 -20.85 -7.38 28.95
C GLY A 480 -20.84 -6.28 27.89
N HIS A 481 -20.53 -6.60 26.64
CA HIS A 481 -20.46 -5.62 25.56
C HIS A 481 -21.82 -5.39 24.92
N ARG A 482 -22.02 -4.18 24.39
CA ARG A 482 -23.14 -3.92 23.49
C ARG A 482 -22.92 -4.64 22.16
N ILE A 483 -24.00 -5.16 21.57
CA ILE A 483 -23.97 -5.74 20.23
C ILE A 483 -24.35 -4.66 19.22
N VAL A 484 -23.45 -4.39 18.28
CA VAL A 484 -23.54 -3.29 17.31
C VAL A 484 -23.21 -3.80 15.91
N PHE A 485 -23.65 -3.07 14.88
CA PHE A 485 -23.23 -3.37 13.51
C PHE A 485 -21.74 -3.04 13.34
N THR A 486 -20.96 -4.01 12.86
CA THR A 486 -19.52 -3.90 12.64
C THR A 486 -19.18 -4.27 11.20
N HIS A 487 -18.06 -3.73 10.73
CA HIS A 487 -17.49 -4.17 9.46
C HIS A 487 -16.89 -5.58 9.57
N ALA A 488 -16.32 -5.90 10.74
CA ALA A 488 -15.63 -7.15 11.04
C ALA A 488 -14.42 -7.48 10.14
N ASP A 489 -13.91 -6.48 9.40
CA ASP A 489 -12.62 -6.50 8.72
C ASP A 489 -12.12 -5.08 8.35
N LEU A 490 -12.26 -4.12 9.29
CA LEU A 490 -11.91 -2.71 9.05
C LEU A 490 -10.39 -2.48 9.12
N ASN A 491 -9.63 -3.13 8.25
CA ASN A 491 -8.18 -2.98 8.15
C ASN A 491 -7.78 -1.95 7.06
N ALA A 492 -6.51 -1.55 7.03
CA ALA A 492 -6.01 -0.52 6.10
C ALA A 492 -6.19 -0.84 4.60
N ARG A 493 -6.38 -2.11 4.21
CA ARG A 493 -6.66 -2.47 2.81
C ARG A 493 -8.10 -2.18 2.39
N ASN A 494 -9.02 -2.12 3.36
CA ASN A 494 -10.45 -1.97 3.14
C ASN A 494 -10.94 -0.52 3.30
N ILE A 495 -10.04 0.38 3.72
CA ILE A 495 -10.30 1.82 3.82
C ILE A 495 -9.76 2.51 2.57
N MET A 496 -10.63 3.14 1.78
CA MET A 496 -10.24 3.88 0.58
C MET A 496 -9.99 5.35 0.93
N VAL A 497 -8.86 5.90 0.46
CA VAL A 497 -8.47 7.30 0.68
C VAL A 497 -8.09 8.01 -0.62
N ASP A 498 -8.31 9.31 -0.67
CA ASP A 498 -7.86 10.18 -1.76
C ASP A 498 -7.55 11.59 -1.27
N GLN A 499 -6.82 12.35 -2.09
CA GLN A 499 -6.52 13.75 -1.83
C GLN A 499 -7.56 14.66 -2.48
N ARG A 500 -8.06 15.63 -1.71
CA ARG A 500 -8.88 16.74 -2.21
C ARG A 500 -8.14 18.05 -2.05
N LYS A 501 -8.29 18.92 -3.04
CA LYS A 501 -7.84 20.31 -2.93
C LYS A 501 -8.88 21.11 -2.15
N THR A 502 -8.48 21.69 -1.03
CA THR A 502 -9.32 22.56 -0.21
C THR A 502 -9.46 23.95 -0.87
N PRO A 503 -10.46 24.77 -0.48
CA PRO A 503 -10.68 26.09 -1.08
C PRO A 503 -9.47 27.04 -1.00
N ASP A 504 -8.66 26.92 0.06
CA ASP A 504 -7.39 27.65 0.26
C ASP A 504 -6.21 27.05 -0.52
N GLY A 505 -6.46 26.02 -1.33
CA GLY A 505 -5.50 25.44 -2.27
C GLY A 505 -4.60 24.35 -1.69
N ARG A 506 -4.75 23.99 -0.41
CA ARG A 506 -4.02 22.88 0.22
C ARG A 506 -4.54 21.53 -0.26
N LEU A 507 -3.71 20.49 -0.17
CA LEU A 507 -4.12 19.10 -0.36
C LEU A 507 -4.43 18.48 1.00
N GLU A 508 -5.62 17.89 1.11
CA GLU A 508 -6.11 17.24 2.33
C GLU A 508 -6.51 15.81 1.99
N TRP A 509 -6.12 14.87 2.84
CA TRP A 509 -6.53 13.47 2.71
C TRP A 509 -7.94 13.25 3.29
N ALA A 510 -8.75 12.45 2.60
CA ALA A 510 -10.04 12.02 3.11
C ALA A 510 -10.28 10.54 2.85
N VAL A 511 -11.07 9.92 3.75
CA VAL A 511 -11.71 8.64 3.53
C VAL A 511 -12.78 8.84 2.46
N VAL A 512 -12.59 8.19 1.32
CA VAL A 512 -13.51 8.25 0.18
C VAL A 512 -14.43 7.04 0.09
N GLY A 513 -14.20 6.04 0.95
CA GLY A 513 -15.16 5.01 1.27
C GLY A 513 -14.56 3.76 1.89
N ILE A 514 -15.40 2.77 2.14
CA ILE A 514 -15.02 1.51 2.77
C ILE A 514 -15.52 0.35 1.90
N VAL A 515 -14.67 -0.65 1.68
CA VAL A 515 -14.93 -1.82 0.82
C VAL A 515 -14.79 -3.12 1.61
N ASP A 516 -15.17 -4.24 0.98
CA ASP A 516 -14.99 -5.59 1.51
C ASP A 516 -15.86 -5.95 2.72
N TRP A 517 -17.18 -5.90 2.51
CA TRP A 517 -18.19 -6.06 3.58
C TRP A 517 -18.68 -7.50 3.78
N GLU A 518 -17.94 -8.51 3.32
CA GLU A 518 -18.41 -9.90 3.32
C GLU A 518 -18.52 -10.52 4.74
N THR A 519 -17.72 -10.03 5.68
CA THR A 519 -17.75 -10.44 7.10
C THR A 519 -18.66 -9.56 7.96
N ALA A 520 -19.26 -8.51 7.39
CA ALA A 520 -20.07 -7.55 8.15
C ALA A 520 -21.27 -8.21 8.84
N GLY A 521 -21.61 -7.70 10.02
CA GLY A 521 -22.67 -8.26 10.85
C GLY A 521 -22.81 -7.50 12.16
N TYR A 522 -23.45 -8.13 13.13
CA TYR A 522 -23.68 -7.61 14.47
C TYR A 522 -22.80 -8.40 15.44
N TYR A 523 -21.90 -7.69 16.12
CA TYR A 523 -20.86 -8.26 16.98
C TYR A 523 -20.70 -7.41 18.25
N PRO A 524 -20.00 -7.92 19.29
CA PRO A 524 -19.58 -7.10 20.43
C PRO A 524 -18.86 -5.82 19.98
N GLU A 525 -19.11 -4.70 20.67
CA GLU A 525 -18.64 -3.38 20.22
C GLU A 525 -17.11 -3.22 20.12
N TYR A 526 -16.33 -4.06 20.79
CA TYR A 526 -14.87 -4.09 20.66
C TYR A 526 -14.38 -4.69 19.32
N TRP A 527 -15.24 -5.40 18.57
CA TRP A 527 -14.83 -6.29 17.49
C TRP A 527 -14.08 -5.60 16.35
N ASP A 528 -14.54 -4.44 15.88
CA ASP A 528 -13.83 -3.66 14.85
C ASP A 528 -12.48 -3.12 15.37
N CYS A 529 -12.37 -2.82 16.67
CA CYS A 529 -11.11 -2.36 17.28
C CYS A 529 -10.05 -3.47 17.20
N THR A 530 -10.37 -4.65 17.74
CA THR A 530 -9.43 -5.78 17.75
C THR A 530 -9.13 -6.30 16.35
N LYS A 531 -10.15 -6.38 15.48
CA LYS A 531 -9.97 -6.82 14.10
C LYS A 531 -9.10 -5.87 13.28
N SER A 532 -9.25 -4.56 13.45
CA SER A 532 -8.41 -3.59 12.74
C SER A 532 -6.91 -3.72 13.07
N LEU A 533 -6.59 -4.26 14.25
CA LEU A 533 -5.23 -4.43 14.77
C LEU A 533 -4.70 -5.86 14.65
N PHE A 534 -5.51 -6.82 14.19
CA PHE A 534 -5.12 -8.21 13.99
C PHE A 534 -3.89 -8.35 13.08
N GLU A 535 -3.86 -7.58 11.99
CA GLU A 535 -2.71 -7.52 11.09
C GLU A 535 -1.80 -6.33 11.36
N GLY A 536 -1.80 -5.81 12.60
CA GLY A 536 -0.99 -4.66 12.99
C GLY A 536 0.51 -4.85 12.73
N PHE A 537 0.99 -6.09 12.73
CA PHE A 537 2.38 -6.43 12.39
C PHE A 537 2.77 -6.09 10.93
N ARG A 538 1.79 -5.92 10.02
CA ARG A 538 2.02 -5.51 8.63
C ARG A 538 2.22 -4.00 8.50
N TRP A 539 1.82 -3.22 9.50
CA TRP A 539 1.75 -1.77 9.41
C TRP A 539 2.73 -1.11 10.38
N PRO A 540 3.27 0.09 10.05
CA PRO A 540 4.08 0.84 10.99
C PRO A 540 3.30 1.15 12.27
N LYS A 541 3.97 1.18 13.43
CA LYS A 541 3.36 1.51 14.73
C LYS A 541 2.46 2.74 14.70
N ARG A 542 2.85 3.81 13.98
CA ARG A 542 2.03 5.03 13.83
C ARG A 542 0.62 4.77 13.27
N HIS A 543 0.46 3.82 12.35
CA HIS A 543 -0.86 3.43 11.85
C HIS A 543 -1.66 2.71 12.93
N ASN A 544 -1.03 1.76 13.63
CA ASN A 544 -1.69 1.02 14.70
C ASN A 544 -2.15 1.97 15.83
N ASP A 545 -1.35 2.97 16.18
CA ASP A 545 -1.72 3.96 17.19
C ASP A 545 -2.85 4.88 16.72
N VAL A 546 -2.89 5.24 15.44
CA VAL A 546 -4.04 5.92 14.84
C VAL A 546 -5.29 5.06 14.89
N MET A 547 -5.21 3.76 14.56
CA MET A 547 -6.37 2.89 14.65
C MET A 547 -6.86 2.72 16.10
N LYS A 548 -5.97 2.63 17.09
CA LYS A 548 -6.35 2.67 18.51
C LYS A 548 -7.10 3.97 18.85
N SER A 549 -6.63 5.12 18.37
CA SER A 549 -7.24 6.42 18.67
C SER A 549 -8.64 6.58 18.06
N VAL A 550 -8.93 5.94 16.91
CA VAL A 550 -10.27 5.90 16.32
C VAL A 550 -11.29 5.36 17.33
N PHE A 551 -10.97 4.26 18.00
CA PHE A 551 -11.88 3.56 18.91
C PHE A 551 -11.84 4.07 20.35
N ALA A 552 -10.78 4.76 20.77
CA ALA A 552 -10.63 5.27 22.14
C ALA A 552 -11.77 6.20 22.58
N ALA A 553 -12.44 6.91 21.67
CA ALA A 553 -13.60 7.73 22.00
C ALA A 553 -14.89 6.93 22.23
N MET A 554 -14.89 5.63 21.94
CA MET A 554 -16.08 4.77 21.98
C MET A 554 -16.06 3.75 23.13
N GLY A 555 -14.91 3.61 23.80
CA GLY A 555 -14.70 2.70 24.91
C GLY A 555 -13.22 2.43 25.13
N ASP A 556 -12.88 1.95 26.32
CA ASP A 556 -11.58 1.33 26.57
C ASP A 556 -11.69 -0.16 26.24
N TYR A 557 -10.93 -0.61 25.24
CA TYR A 557 -10.90 -2.00 24.78
C TYR A 557 -9.55 -2.68 25.03
N THR A 558 -8.79 -2.16 26.00
CA THR A 558 -7.43 -2.65 26.29
C THR A 558 -7.44 -4.11 26.74
N ALA A 559 -8.39 -4.49 27.60
CA ALA A 559 -8.50 -5.85 28.10
C ALA A 559 -8.84 -6.83 26.96
N GLU A 560 -9.80 -6.49 26.12
CA GLU A 560 -10.24 -7.26 24.94
C GLU A 560 -9.08 -7.45 23.97
N MET A 561 -8.29 -6.39 23.74
CA MET A 561 -7.10 -6.43 22.91
C MET A 561 -6.02 -7.37 23.46
N ASP A 562 -5.84 -7.40 24.78
CA ASP A 562 -4.87 -8.29 25.42
C ASP A 562 -5.31 -9.75 25.36
N VAL A 563 -6.61 -10.05 25.49
CA VAL A 563 -7.13 -11.41 25.23
C VAL A 563 -6.93 -11.82 23.78
N GLU A 564 -7.24 -10.93 22.83
CA GLU A 564 -7.08 -11.20 21.40
C GLU A 564 -5.61 -11.40 21.03
N ARG A 565 -4.68 -10.59 21.55
CA ARG A 565 -3.24 -10.76 21.29
C ARG A 565 -2.72 -12.12 21.78
N ARG A 566 -3.06 -12.51 23.01
CA ARG A 566 -2.75 -13.86 23.53
C ARG A 566 -3.34 -14.95 22.64
N ALA A 567 -4.56 -14.73 22.13
CA ALA A 567 -5.21 -15.67 21.22
C ALA A 567 -4.48 -15.75 19.87
N TRP A 568 -3.95 -14.67 19.34
CA TRP A 568 -3.20 -14.67 18.07
C TRP A 568 -1.81 -15.30 18.21
N GLU A 569 -1.12 -15.03 19.32
CA GLU A 569 0.21 -15.58 19.62
C GLU A 569 0.20 -17.10 19.82
N SER A 570 -0.95 -17.66 20.18
CA SER A 570 -1.11 -19.11 20.39
C SER A 570 -1.28 -19.91 19.07
N GLY A 571 -1.12 -19.28 17.88
CA GLY A 571 -1.15 -19.94 16.55
C GLY A 571 -2.55 -20.25 15.99
N ASP A 572 -2.66 -20.92 14.83
CA ASP A 572 -3.96 -21.30 14.26
C ASP A 572 -4.54 -22.56 14.95
N GLY A 573 -5.82 -22.51 15.36
CA GLY A 573 -6.57 -23.61 16.01
C GLY A 573 -7.33 -23.13 17.25
N VAL A 574 -8.40 -23.80 17.69
CA VAL A 574 -9.00 -23.54 19.02
C VAL A 574 -8.11 -24.11 20.09
#